data_AF-A0A8X6FSH7-F1
#
_entry.id   AF-A0A8X6FSH7-F1
#
_cell.length_a   1.000
_cell.length_b   1.000
_cell.length_c   1.000
_cell.angle_alpha   90.00
_cell.angle_beta   90.00
_cell.angle_gamma   90.00
#
_symmetry.space_group_name_H-M   'P 1'
#
loop_
_entity.id
_entity.type
_entity.pdbx_description
1 polymer ?
#
loop_
_entity_poly.entity_id
_entity_poly.type
_entity_poly.pdbx_seq_one_letter_code
_entity_poly.pdbx_strand_id
1 'polypeptide(L)'
;MPNRLDEVSTYKQGRFISSSEAVWRLLNFPIQQRYPTVVHLAVHLEDGQRVYYEPRQPIAHLTHTPPKTALTAFFYLCKTDPLAKTLLYSEVPRHFRWDASQKVWQIRKKGVPLADFAGYVTDNVLGKVYTVHPNNRETFHMHLLLHHVRGPIYLKISNCYCER
;
A
#
# COMPACT_ATOMS: atom_id res chain seq x y z
N MET A 1 -8.93 25.73 -46.70
CA MET A 1 -8.37 25.58 -45.34
C MET A 1 -8.52 24.11 -44.95
N PRO A 2 -7.44 23.33 -44.80
CA PRO A 2 -7.57 21.92 -44.43
C PRO A 2 -8.10 21.79 -42.99
N ASN A 3 -8.93 20.77 -42.77
CA ASN A 3 -9.70 20.55 -41.55
C ASN A 3 -8.77 20.38 -40.33
N ARG A 4 -8.97 21.19 -39.29
CA ARG A 4 -8.01 21.39 -38.18
C ARG A 4 -7.94 20.21 -37.18
N LEU A 5 -8.80 19.20 -37.32
CA LEU A 5 -8.88 18.04 -36.42
C LEU A 5 -9.28 16.79 -37.21
N ASP A 6 -8.31 16.12 -37.83
CA ASP A 6 -8.51 14.78 -38.35
C ASP A 6 -8.43 13.77 -37.20
N GLU A 7 -9.60 13.41 -36.67
CA GLU A 7 -9.76 12.44 -35.59
C GLU A 7 -9.13 11.09 -35.94
N VAL A 8 -9.18 10.67 -37.22
CA VAL A 8 -8.68 9.36 -37.65
C VAL A 8 -7.16 9.29 -37.56
N SER A 9 -6.44 10.31 -38.02
CA SER A 9 -4.98 10.35 -37.86
C SER A 9 -4.57 10.49 -36.40
N THR A 10 -5.28 11.30 -35.61
CA THR A 10 -5.04 11.44 -34.17
C THR A 10 -5.22 10.11 -33.43
N TYR A 11 -6.28 9.37 -33.76
CA TYR A 11 -6.56 8.04 -33.21
C TYR A 11 -5.48 7.01 -33.56
N LYS A 12 -4.94 7.06 -34.79
CA LYS A 12 -3.84 6.20 -35.26
C LYS A 12 -2.53 6.53 -34.55
N GLN A 13 -2.20 7.82 -34.39
CA GLN A 13 -0.98 8.27 -33.71
C GLN A 13 -1.02 7.93 -32.21
N GLY A 14 -2.17 8.10 -31.54
CA GLY A 14 -2.32 7.78 -30.12
C GLY A 14 -2.19 6.28 -29.77
N ARG A 15 -2.29 5.39 -30.76
CA ARG A 15 -2.10 3.93 -30.59
C ARG A 15 -0.82 3.40 -31.22
N PHE A 16 -0.03 4.26 -31.87
CA PHE A 16 1.23 3.84 -32.46
C PHE A 16 2.23 3.52 -31.34
N ILE A 17 2.76 2.29 -31.36
CA ILE A 17 3.88 1.86 -30.52
C ILE A 17 5.10 1.82 -31.44
N SER A 18 6.21 2.45 -31.05
CA SER A 18 7.42 2.42 -31.85
C SER A 18 7.94 0.99 -32.01
N SER A 19 8.63 0.70 -33.12
CA SER A 19 9.25 -0.62 -33.33
C SER A 19 10.19 -1.01 -32.19
N SER A 20 10.90 -0.05 -31.60
CA SER A 20 11.77 -0.26 -30.44
C SER A 20 10.98 -0.68 -29.19
N GLU A 21 9.87 -0.01 -28.88
CA GLU A 21 9.01 -0.38 -27.76
C GLU A 21 8.36 -1.75 -27.99
N ALA A 22 7.89 -2.04 -29.20
CA ALA A 22 7.30 -3.33 -29.54
C ALA A 22 8.27 -4.50 -29.32
N VAL A 23 9.53 -4.37 -29.75
CA VAL A 23 10.60 -5.35 -29.49
C VAL A 23 10.87 -5.48 -27.99
N TRP A 24 10.88 -4.36 -27.25
CA TRP A 24 11.05 -4.34 -25.79
C TRP A 24 9.95 -5.13 -25.08
N ARG A 25 8.69 -4.97 -25.51
CA ARG A 25 7.54 -5.73 -25.01
C ARG A 25 7.63 -7.21 -25.37
N LEU A 26 7.99 -7.53 -26.61
CA LEU A 26 8.17 -8.90 -27.11
C LEU A 26 9.20 -9.69 -26.30
N LEU A 27 10.31 -9.03 -25.93
CA LEU A 27 11.39 -9.62 -25.15
C LEU A 27 11.16 -9.53 -23.63
N ASN A 28 9.99 -9.03 -23.22
CA ASN A 28 9.58 -8.85 -21.82
C ASN A 28 10.60 -8.03 -20.99
N PHE A 29 11.29 -7.09 -21.64
CA PHE A 29 12.18 -6.18 -20.95
C PHE A 29 11.36 -5.15 -20.15
N PRO A 30 11.87 -4.67 -19.00
CA PRO A 30 11.19 -3.65 -18.23
C PRO A 30 11.06 -2.36 -19.06
N ILE A 31 9.81 -1.97 -19.34
CA ILE A 31 9.46 -0.80 -20.18
C ILE A 31 9.58 0.50 -19.37
N GLN A 32 9.26 0.44 -18.09
CA GLN A 32 9.42 1.55 -17.15
C GLN A 32 9.98 1.03 -15.84
N GLN A 33 11.14 1.57 -15.46
CA GLN A 33 11.63 1.44 -14.09
C GLN A 33 11.17 2.66 -13.31
N ARG A 34 10.22 2.48 -12.38
CA ARG A 34 9.77 3.55 -11.48
C ARG A 34 10.71 3.58 -10.27
N TYR A 35 11.54 4.61 -10.22
CA TYR A 35 12.41 4.90 -9.08
C TYR A 35 12.04 6.25 -8.48
N PRO A 36 11.79 6.34 -7.16
CA PRO A 36 11.70 5.24 -6.21
C PRO A 36 10.45 4.36 -6.43
N THR A 37 10.46 3.14 -5.90
CA THR A 37 9.27 2.28 -5.92
C THR A 37 8.21 2.85 -4.97
N VAL A 38 6.96 2.93 -5.44
CA VAL A 38 5.82 3.40 -4.62
C VAL A 38 4.93 2.21 -4.27
N VAL A 39 4.71 1.99 -2.97
CA VAL A 39 3.81 0.96 -2.43
C VAL A 39 2.54 1.62 -1.93
N HIS A 40 1.40 1.20 -2.45
CA HIS A 40 0.11 1.69 -1.99
C HIS A 40 -0.34 0.98 -0.72
N LEU A 41 -0.73 1.76 0.28
CA LEU A 41 -1.12 1.27 1.60
C LEU A 41 -2.62 1.54 1.82
N ALA A 42 -3.37 0.45 2.02
CA ALA A 42 -4.80 0.50 2.29
C ALA A 42 -5.09 1.02 3.69
N VAL A 43 -6.19 1.77 3.82
CA VAL A 43 -6.78 2.23 5.09
C VAL A 43 -8.22 1.76 5.13
N HIS A 44 -8.62 1.17 6.26
CA HIS A 44 -9.99 0.74 6.52
C HIS A 44 -10.21 0.63 8.04
N LEU A 45 -11.47 0.51 8.45
CA LEU A 45 -11.89 0.25 9.84
C LEU A 45 -11.93 -1.26 10.13
N GLU A 46 -12.27 -1.68 11.36
CA GLU A 46 -12.22 -3.09 11.81
C GLU A 46 -13.08 -3.97 10.89
N ASP A 47 -14.29 -3.51 10.57
CA ASP A 47 -15.25 -4.19 9.70
C ASP A 47 -15.32 -3.59 8.28
N GLY A 48 -14.46 -2.62 7.97
CA GLY A 48 -14.40 -1.94 6.67
C GLY A 48 -13.53 -2.64 5.62
N GLN A 49 -13.16 -3.90 5.85
CA GLN A 49 -12.20 -4.63 5.03
C GLN A 49 -12.81 -5.05 3.70
N ARG A 50 -12.07 -4.84 2.61
CA ARG A 50 -12.48 -5.36 1.30
C ARG A 50 -12.19 -6.85 1.23
N VAL A 51 -13.24 -7.66 1.15
CA VAL A 51 -13.14 -9.12 1.00
C VAL A 51 -13.71 -9.53 -0.36
N TYR A 52 -13.04 -10.46 -1.01
CA TYR A 52 -13.54 -11.10 -2.22
C TYR A 52 -14.20 -12.42 -1.82
N TYR A 53 -15.47 -12.60 -2.16
CA TYR A 53 -16.19 -13.84 -1.91
C TYR A 53 -16.29 -14.63 -3.21
N GLU A 54 -16.15 -15.95 -3.11
CA GLU A 54 -16.46 -16.86 -4.20
C GLU A 54 -17.88 -17.42 -3.98
N PRO A 55 -18.73 -17.59 -5.01
CA PRO A 55 -20.12 -18.01 -4.83
C PRO A 55 -20.31 -19.33 -4.08
N ARG A 56 -19.26 -20.16 -4.00
CA ARG A 56 -19.26 -21.46 -3.30
C ARG A 56 -18.79 -21.39 -1.84
N GLN A 57 -18.33 -20.24 -1.36
CA GLN A 57 -17.86 -20.09 0.03
C GLN A 57 -18.97 -19.54 0.95
N PRO A 58 -19.10 -20.10 2.17
CA PRO A 58 -20.04 -19.58 3.15
C PRO A 58 -19.62 -18.20 3.64
N ILE A 59 -20.45 -17.19 3.38
CA ILE A 59 -20.21 -15.78 3.72
C ILE A 59 -19.94 -15.60 5.22
N ALA A 60 -20.58 -16.39 6.07
CA ALA A 60 -20.42 -16.33 7.53
C ALA A 60 -18.95 -16.44 7.98
N HIS A 61 -18.14 -17.26 7.31
CA HIS A 61 -16.72 -17.41 7.66
C HIS A 61 -15.92 -16.11 7.40
N LEU A 62 -16.29 -15.36 6.35
CA LEU A 62 -15.66 -14.09 6.02
C LEU A 62 -16.04 -12.98 7.01
N THR A 63 -17.24 -13.06 7.59
CA THR A 63 -17.73 -12.10 8.59
C THR A 63 -17.11 -12.34 9.97
N HIS A 64 -17.01 -13.60 10.41
CA HIS A 64 -16.48 -13.92 11.74
C HIS A 64 -14.94 -13.86 11.81
N THR A 65 -14.26 -14.19 10.72
CA THR A 65 -12.80 -14.20 10.65
C THR A 65 -12.33 -13.54 9.35
N PRO A 66 -12.30 -12.18 9.31
CA PRO A 66 -11.88 -11.49 8.12
C PRO A 66 -10.39 -11.78 7.80
N PRO A 67 -10.02 -11.85 6.52
CA PRO A 67 -8.65 -12.13 6.11
C PRO A 67 -7.71 -11.00 6.55
N LYS A 68 -6.52 -11.37 7.03
CA LYS A 68 -5.48 -10.39 7.41
C LYS A 68 -5.14 -9.47 6.23
N THR A 69 -5.29 -8.18 6.45
CA THR A 69 -4.91 -7.10 5.53
C THR A 69 -3.51 -6.58 5.87
N ALA A 70 -2.92 -5.81 4.95
CA ALA A 70 -1.62 -5.17 5.19
C ALA A 70 -1.67 -4.22 6.41
N LEU A 71 -2.80 -3.54 6.61
CA LEU A 71 -3.03 -2.63 7.72
C LEU A 71 -3.15 -3.37 9.06
N THR A 72 -3.95 -4.44 9.12
CA THR A 72 -4.10 -5.24 10.36
C THR A 72 -2.79 -5.95 10.73
N ALA A 73 -2.07 -6.45 9.73
CA ALA A 73 -0.73 -7.00 9.94
C ALA A 73 0.30 -5.94 10.38
N PHE A 74 0.13 -4.67 10.02
CA PHE A 74 1.00 -3.59 10.49
C PHE A 74 0.84 -3.34 11.99
N PHE A 75 -0.37 -3.34 12.55
CA PHE A 75 -0.54 -3.22 14.00
C PHE A 75 0.07 -4.40 14.74
N TYR A 76 -0.09 -5.61 14.19
CA TYR A 76 0.55 -6.81 14.76
C TYR A 76 2.08 -6.70 14.71
N LEU A 77 2.63 -6.18 13.61
CA LEU A 77 4.06 -5.91 13.48
C LEU A 77 4.52 -4.89 14.54
N CYS A 78 3.77 -3.80 14.75
CA CYS A 78 4.09 -2.81 15.80
C CYS A 78 4.04 -3.39 17.22
N LYS A 79 3.29 -4.47 17.48
CA LYS A 79 3.35 -5.13 18.80
C LYS A 79 4.63 -5.91 19.00
N THR A 80 5.07 -6.60 17.95
CA THR A 80 6.09 -7.66 18.01
C THR A 80 7.49 -7.14 17.70
N ASP A 81 7.63 -6.21 16.75
CA ASP A 81 8.90 -5.76 16.21
C ASP A 81 9.33 -4.40 16.81
N PRO A 82 10.56 -4.27 17.35
CA PRO A 82 11.05 -3.03 17.95
C PRO A 82 11.18 -1.86 16.97
N LEU A 83 11.57 -2.12 15.72
CA LEU A 83 11.72 -1.09 14.70
C LEU A 83 10.34 -0.63 14.21
N ALA A 84 9.39 -1.53 14.03
CA ALA A 84 8.04 -1.16 13.61
C ALA A 84 7.34 -0.20 14.60
N LYS A 85 7.66 -0.28 15.89
CA LYS A 85 7.15 0.65 16.93
C LYS A 85 7.56 2.10 16.70
N THR A 86 8.65 2.33 15.97
CA THR A 86 9.17 3.69 15.72
C THR A 86 8.72 4.25 14.37
N LEU A 87 8.03 3.46 13.54
CA LEU A 87 7.68 3.85 12.18
C LEU A 87 6.24 4.36 12.06
N LEU A 88 6.05 5.31 11.14
CA LEU A 88 4.74 5.64 10.58
C LEU A 88 4.33 4.57 9.57
N TYR A 89 3.02 4.44 9.33
CA TYR A 89 2.52 3.45 8.37
C TYR A 89 3.13 3.64 6.96
N SER A 90 3.29 4.90 6.52
CA SER A 90 3.93 5.25 5.25
C SER A 90 5.42 4.90 5.15
N GLU A 91 6.10 4.72 6.28
CA GLU A 91 7.53 4.41 6.35
C GLU A 91 7.79 2.89 6.38
N VAL A 92 6.78 2.09 6.72
CA VAL A 92 6.89 0.62 6.79
C VAL A 92 7.45 0.01 5.50
N PRO A 93 7.00 0.38 4.29
CA PRO A 93 7.52 -0.20 3.05
C PRO A 93 9.01 0.03 2.81
N ARG A 94 9.62 0.98 3.52
CA ARG A 94 11.06 1.29 3.45
C ARG A 94 11.92 0.20 4.09
N HIS A 95 11.39 -0.47 5.12
CA HIS A 95 12.09 -1.49 5.90
C HIS A 95 11.49 -2.89 5.76
N PHE A 96 10.19 -2.97 5.47
CA PHE A 96 9.45 -4.21 5.33
C PHE A 96 8.84 -4.36 3.94
N ARG A 97 8.61 -5.60 3.54
CA ARG A 97 7.88 -6.00 2.34
C ARG A 97 6.62 -6.75 2.75
N TRP A 98 5.50 -6.41 2.14
CA TRP A 98 4.26 -7.16 2.30
C TRP A 98 4.33 -8.48 1.52
N ASP A 99 4.21 -9.60 2.23
CA ASP A 99 4.01 -10.91 1.64
C ASP A 99 2.50 -11.20 1.57
N ALA A 100 1.94 -11.10 0.36
CA ALA A 100 0.51 -11.30 0.14
C ALA A 100 0.06 -12.76 0.25
N SER A 101 0.98 -13.73 0.16
CA SER A 101 0.69 -15.16 0.32
C SER A 101 0.58 -15.50 1.81
N GLN A 102 1.57 -15.09 2.60
CA GLN A 102 1.62 -15.36 4.04
C GLN A 102 0.83 -14.34 4.87
N LYS A 103 0.41 -13.22 4.25
CA LYS A 103 -0.27 -12.08 4.91
C LYS A 103 0.55 -11.50 6.07
N VAL A 104 1.86 -11.35 5.88
CA VAL A 104 2.78 -10.82 6.88
C VAL A 104 3.73 -9.79 6.28
N TRP A 105 4.22 -8.89 7.14
CA TRP A 105 5.32 -7.99 6.81
C TRP A 105 6.65 -8.70 7.11
N GLN A 106 7.51 -8.79 6.10
CA GLN A 106 8.85 -9.38 6.23
C GLN A 106 9.91 -8.29 6.15
N ILE A 107 10.96 -8.41 6.95
CA ILE A 107 12.12 -7.51 6.89
C ILE A 107 12.74 -7.58 5.49
N ARG A 108 13.10 -6.44 4.92
CA ARG A 108 13.80 -6.39 3.64
C ARG A 108 15.19 -7.00 3.77
N LYS A 109 15.64 -7.65 2.70
CA LYS A 109 16.98 -8.26 2.62
C LYS A 109 17.98 -7.41 1.82
N LYS A 110 17.48 -6.39 1.12
CA LYS A 110 18.28 -5.49 0.25
C LYS A 110 18.06 -4.05 0.70
N GLY A 111 19.13 -3.28 0.74
CA GLY A 111 19.10 -1.88 1.15
C GLY A 111 20.39 -1.49 1.89
N VAL A 112 20.40 -0.28 2.44
CA VAL A 112 21.47 0.22 3.31
C VAL A 112 21.20 -0.30 4.74
N PRO A 113 22.19 -0.90 5.43
CA PRO A 113 22.02 -1.32 6.82
C PRO A 113 21.69 -0.14 7.73
N LEU A 114 20.80 -0.37 8.70
CA LEU A 114 20.45 0.65 9.68
C LEU A 114 21.43 0.60 10.87
N ALA A 115 22.06 1.73 11.19
CA ALA A 115 23.07 1.79 12.25
C ALA A 115 22.49 1.42 13.63
N ASP A 116 21.27 1.89 13.92
CA ASP A 116 20.65 1.74 15.24
C ASP A 116 19.96 0.37 15.42
N PHE A 117 19.77 -0.40 14.35
CA PHE A 117 19.03 -1.66 14.38
C PHE A 117 19.74 -2.74 13.55
N ALA A 118 20.51 -3.58 14.25
CA ALA A 118 21.20 -4.71 13.64
C ALA A 118 20.24 -5.68 12.94
N GLY A 119 20.55 -6.05 11.70
CA GLY A 119 19.73 -6.95 10.89
C GLY A 119 18.62 -6.27 10.09
N TYR A 120 18.40 -4.97 10.27
CA TYR A 120 17.46 -4.18 9.47
C TYR A 120 18.17 -3.42 8.36
N VAL A 121 17.48 -3.29 7.23
CA VAL A 121 17.93 -2.49 6.09
C VAL A 121 16.88 -1.45 5.75
N THR A 122 17.32 -0.38 5.09
CA THR A 122 16.46 0.65 4.54
C THR A 122 16.64 0.73 3.03
N ASP A 123 15.53 0.74 2.30
CA ASP A 123 15.49 0.82 0.84
C ASP A 123 14.81 2.13 0.41
N ASN A 124 15.00 2.59 -0.83
CA ASN A 124 14.35 3.81 -1.32
C ASN A 124 12.93 3.50 -1.84
N VAL A 125 12.02 3.17 -0.91
CA VAL A 125 10.62 2.83 -1.19
C VAL A 125 9.70 3.79 -0.46
N LEU A 126 8.73 4.35 -1.18
CA LEU A 126 7.74 5.28 -0.65
C LEU A 126 6.42 4.56 -0.38
N GLY A 127 5.94 4.58 0.86
CA GLY A 127 4.59 4.14 1.21
C GLY A 127 3.59 5.27 0.97
N LYS A 128 2.70 5.10 -0.01
CA LYS A 128 1.61 6.03 -0.29
C LYS A 128 0.31 5.47 0.28
N VAL A 129 -0.16 6.08 1.36
CA VAL A 129 -1.47 5.77 1.93
C VAL A 129 -2.56 6.27 0.97
N TYR A 130 -3.60 5.46 0.73
CA TYR A 130 -4.71 5.88 -0.14
C TYR A 130 -5.40 7.14 0.40
N THR A 131 -5.75 8.04 -0.50
CA THR A 131 -6.54 9.23 -0.18
C THR A 131 -7.93 8.80 0.28
N VAL A 132 -8.36 9.33 1.43
CA VAL A 132 -9.70 9.12 1.98
C VAL A 132 -10.46 10.44 1.89
N HIS A 133 -11.70 10.40 1.41
CA HIS A 133 -12.53 11.59 1.33
C HIS A 133 -12.98 12.03 2.75
N PRO A 134 -12.95 13.33 3.10
CA PRO A 134 -13.32 13.82 4.43
C PRO A 134 -14.72 13.43 4.90
N ASN A 135 -15.69 13.26 3.97
CA ASN A 135 -17.04 12.77 4.29
C ASN A 135 -17.06 11.38 4.92
N ASN A 136 -16.07 10.52 4.64
CA ASN A 136 -15.89 9.27 5.37
C ASN A 136 -15.14 9.57 6.67
N ARG A 137 -15.87 10.18 7.62
CA ARG A 137 -15.31 10.77 8.84
C ARG A 137 -14.37 9.79 9.53
N GLU A 138 -14.85 8.62 9.92
CA GLU A 138 -14.07 7.65 10.71
C GLU A 138 -12.81 7.17 9.98
N THR A 139 -12.93 6.81 8.69
CA THR A 139 -11.77 6.36 7.90
C THR A 139 -10.78 7.51 7.66
N PHE A 140 -11.27 8.75 7.54
CA PHE A 140 -10.42 9.94 7.43
C PHE A 140 -9.64 10.21 8.72
N HIS A 141 -10.27 10.03 9.88
CA HIS A 141 -9.56 10.12 11.18
C HIS A 141 -8.50 9.02 11.29
N MET A 142 -8.82 7.78 10.90
CA MET A 142 -7.85 6.69 10.86
C MET A 142 -6.68 7.02 9.92
N HIS A 143 -6.96 7.54 8.72
CA HIS A 143 -5.94 7.99 7.77
C HIS A 143 -5.01 9.04 8.41
N LEU A 144 -5.58 10.03 9.09
CA LEU A 144 -4.81 11.05 9.81
C LEU A 144 -3.92 10.43 10.91
N LEU A 145 -4.48 9.53 11.72
CA LEU A 145 -3.72 8.84 12.77
C LEU A 145 -2.54 8.06 12.19
N LEU A 146 -2.72 7.35 11.08
CA LEU A 146 -1.65 6.59 10.43
C LEU A 146 -0.52 7.45 9.85
N HIS A 147 -0.79 8.75 9.61
CA HIS A 147 0.20 9.73 9.17
C HIS A 147 0.96 10.41 10.31
N HIS A 148 0.41 10.43 11.53
CA HIS A 148 0.98 11.18 12.66
C HIS A 148 1.42 10.31 13.83
N VAL A 149 0.81 9.13 14.02
CA VAL A 149 1.09 8.23 15.14
C VAL A 149 2.06 7.15 14.69
N ARG A 150 3.19 7.06 15.39
CA ARG A 150 4.21 6.02 15.18
C ARG A 150 3.87 4.78 16.01
N GLY A 151 4.10 3.59 15.42
CA GLY A 151 3.94 2.32 16.11
C GLY A 151 2.56 2.04 16.74
N PRO A 152 1.43 2.38 16.10
CA PRO A 152 0.13 2.11 16.69
C PRO A 152 -0.07 0.58 16.87
N ILE A 153 -0.76 0.18 17.94
CA ILE A 153 -0.89 -1.23 18.33
C ILE A 153 -2.32 -1.79 18.19
N TYR A 154 -3.35 -0.99 17.94
CA TYR A 154 -4.71 -1.48 17.74
C TYR A 154 -5.50 -0.61 16.75
N LEU A 155 -6.51 -1.21 16.11
CA LEU A 155 -7.40 -0.56 15.14
C LEU A 155 -8.69 -0.01 15.81
N LYS A 156 -8.58 0.43 17.07
CA LYS A 156 -9.66 1.14 17.75
C LYS A 156 -9.27 2.60 17.85
N ILE A 157 -10.15 3.46 17.37
CA ILE A 157 -10.18 4.85 17.82
C ILE A 157 -10.77 4.77 19.22
N SER A 158 -9.97 4.38 20.22
CA SER A 158 -10.36 4.66 21.60
C SER A 158 -10.59 6.16 21.62
N ASN A 159 -11.80 6.58 22.00
CA ASN A 159 -12.14 7.97 22.25
C ASN A 159 -11.04 8.57 23.13
N CYS A 160 -10.01 9.16 22.52
CA CYS A 160 -9.09 10.05 23.18
C CYS A 160 -9.82 11.38 23.31
N TYR A 161 -10.96 11.37 24.00
CA TYR A 161 -11.32 12.51 24.81
C TYR A 161 -10.25 12.53 25.88
N CYS A 162 -9.28 13.41 25.68
CA CYS A 162 -8.44 13.92 26.75
C CYS A 162 -9.39 14.37 27.86
N GLU A 163 -9.56 13.54 28.89
CA GLU A 163 -10.14 13.98 30.15
C GLU A 163 -9.23 15.09 30.65
N ARG A 164 -9.74 16.31 30.58
CA ARG A 164 -9.23 17.48 31.28
C ARG A 164 -10.10 17.72 32.51
#